data_AF-A0A442BFD5-F1
#
_entry.id   AF-A0A442BFD5-F1
#
_cell.length_a   1.000
_cell.length_b   1.000
_cell.length_c   1.000
_cell.angle_alpha   90.00
_cell.angle_beta   90.00
_cell.angle_gamma   90.00
#
_symmetry.space_group_name_H-M   'P 1'
#
loop_
_entity.id
_entity.type
_entity.pdbx_description
1 polymer ?
#
loop_
_entity_poly.entity_id
_entity_poly.type
_entity_poly.pdbx_seq_one_letter_code
_entity_poly.pdbx_strand_id
1 'polypeptide(L)'
;MPVSRAFADLKRNALGVIPIVILLMAIPAAVIGWTNAASPIRSVVAFDATIRSAHWGQGRINYVLLLDDGSSLLVDDDRLHVIGSRIGIERVIRENGFISYRFPE
;
A
#
# COMPACT_ATOMS: atom_id res chain seq x y z
N MET A 1 -33.53 -6.48 30.16
CA MET A 1 -33.88 -6.96 28.80
C MET A 1 -33.18 -8.29 28.56
N PRO A 2 -33.87 -9.36 28.13
CA PRO A 2 -33.20 -10.63 27.86
C PRO A 2 -32.40 -10.49 26.56
N VAL A 3 -31.10 -10.77 26.64
CA VAL A 3 -30.21 -10.78 25.48
C VAL A 3 -30.59 -11.97 24.58
N SER A 4 -30.69 -11.75 23.26
CA SER A 4 -31.04 -12.84 22.34
C SER A 4 -29.98 -13.94 22.37
N ARG A 5 -30.41 -15.20 22.30
CA ARG A 5 -29.54 -16.39 22.35
C ARG A 5 -28.41 -16.32 21.30
N ALA A 6 -28.72 -15.77 20.13
CA ALA A 6 -27.77 -15.52 19.06
C ALA A 6 -26.63 -14.55 19.44
N PHE A 7 -26.93 -13.49 20.20
CA PHE A 7 -25.91 -12.55 20.67
C PHE A 7 -25.00 -13.18 21.75
N ALA A 8 -25.57 -14.00 22.63
CA ALA A 8 -24.80 -14.71 23.64
C ALA A 8 -23.83 -15.74 23.02
N ASP A 9 -24.28 -16.50 22.01
CA ASP A 9 -23.45 -17.47 21.28
C ASP A 9 -22.37 -16.78 20.43
N LEU A 10 -22.69 -15.66 19.78
CA LEU A 10 -21.70 -14.86 19.05
C LEU A 10 -20.62 -14.34 19.99
N LYS A 11 -20.99 -13.78 21.15
CA LYS A 11 -20.02 -13.28 22.15
C LYS A 11 -19.13 -14.40 22.71
N ARG A 12 -19.67 -15.60 22.91
CA ARG A 12 -18.93 -16.77 23.42
C ARG A 12 -17.91 -17.29 22.41
N ASN A 13 -18.23 -17.24 21.12
CA ASN A 13 -17.36 -17.71 20.04
C ASN A 13 -16.54 -16.59 19.37
N ALA A 14 -16.78 -15.32 19.72
CA ALA A 14 -16.15 -14.15 19.10
C ALA A 14 -14.62 -14.23 19.11
N LEU A 15 -14.04 -14.68 20.22
CA LEU A 15 -12.58 -14.85 20.36
C LEU A 15 -11.98 -15.84 19.36
N GLY A 16 -12.75 -16.84 18.89
CA GLY A 16 -12.31 -17.79 17.88
C GLY A 16 -12.70 -17.38 16.45
N VAL A 17 -13.88 -16.80 16.27
CA VAL A 17 -14.41 -16.47 14.92
C VAL A 17 -13.75 -15.20 14.36
N ILE A 18 -13.53 -14.16 15.18
CA ILE A 18 -12.93 -12.90 14.72
C ILE A 18 -11.55 -13.11 14.07
N PRO A 19 -10.57 -13.82 14.68
CA PRO A 19 -9.28 -14.03 14.05
C PRO A 19 -9.36 -14.86 12.76
N ILE A 20 -10.27 -15.84 12.68
CA ILE A 20 -10.48 -16.64 11.47
C ILE A 20 -11.00 -15.76 10.33
N VAL A 21 -11.97 -14.88 10.61
CA VAL A 21 -12.52 -13.96 9.61
C VAL A 21 -11.44 -12.97 9.15
N ILE A 22 -10.65 -12.42 10.06
CA ILE A 22 -9.52 -11.53 9.73
C ILE A 22 -8.52 -12.24 8.82
N LEU A 23 -8.14 -13.47 9.18
CA LEU A 23 -7.20 -14.27 8.40
C LEU A 23 -7.73 -14.53 6.98
N LEU A 24 -8.98 -14.93 6.84
CA LEU A 24 -9.61 -15.18 5.55
C LEU A 24 -9.68 -13.91 4.67
N MET A 25 -9.85 -12.74 5.27
CA MET A 25 -9.85 -11.46 4.54
C MET A 25 -8.44 -10.98 4.15
N ALA A 26 -7.41 -11.30 4.94
CA ALA A 26 -6.04 -10.85 4.68
C ALA A 26 -5.32 -11.67 3.60
N ILE A 27 -5.61 -12.97 3.50
CA ILE A 27 -4.94 -13.89 2.56
C ILE A 27 -5.02 -13.43 1.10
N PRO A 28 -6.18 -13.04 0.54
CA PRO A 28 -6.28 -12.66 -0.86
C PRO A 28 -5.40 -11.45 -1.21
N ALA A 29 -5.38 -10.42 -0.35
CA ALA A 29 -4.57 -9.23 -0.56
C ALA A 29 -3.07 -9.54 -0.55
N ALA A 30 -2.62 -10.38 0.40
CA ALA A 30 -1.23 -10.81 0.47
C ALA A 30 -0.82 -11.63 -0.76
N VAL A 31 -1.64 -12.58 -1.20
CA VAL A 31 -1.37 -13.41 -2.38
C VAL A 31 -1.32 -12.56 -3.66
N ILE A 32 -2.23 -11.59 -3.82
CA ILE A 32 -2.21 -10.65 -4.95
C ILE A 32 -0.94 -9.80 -4.91
N GLY A 33 -0.57 -9.27 -3.74
CA GLY A 33 0.66 -8.49 -3.57
C GLY A 33 1.90 -9.31 -3.96
N TRP A 34 2.00 -10.55 -3.52
CA TRP A 34 3.13 -11.44 -3.84
C TRP A 34 3.19 -11.84 -5.31
N THR A 35 2.06 -12.21 -5.91
CA THR A 35 2.00 -12.54 -7.34
C THR A 35 2.38 -11.35 -8.20
N ASN A 36 1.96 -10.13 -7.83
CA ASN A 36 2.39 -8.91 -8.49
C ASN A 36 3.88 -8.65 -8.31
N ALA A 37 4.42 -8.79 -7.10
CA ALA A 37 5.84 -8.58 -6.82
C ALA A 37 6.75 -9.58 -7.55
N ALA A 38 6.30 -10.82 -7.73
CA ALA A 38 7.01 -11.89 -8.44
C ALA A 38 6.92 -11.78 -9.97
N SER A 39 5.96 -11.02 -10.51
CA SER A 39 5.86 -10.81 -11.96
C SER A 39 7.09 -10.07 -12.48
N PRO A 40 7.69 -10.50 -13.61
CA PRO A 40 8.83 -9.81 -14.22
C PRO A 40 8.51 -8.36 -14.56
N ILE A 41 9.54 -7.51 -14.50
CA ILE A 41 9.45 -6.11 -14.88
C ILE A 41 9.47 -6.04 -16.41
N ARG A 42 8.44 -5.42 -16.98
CA ARG A 42 8.33 -5.19 -18.43
C ARG A 42 9.01 -3.90 -18.84
N SER A 43 8.81 -2.82 -18.07
CA SER A 43 9.41 -1.52 -18.36
C SER A 43 9.48 -0.64 -17.12
N VAL A 44 10.47 0.24 -17.08
CA VAL A 44 10.63 1.28 -16.07
C VAL A 44 10.65 2.63 -16.78
N VAL A 45 9.82 3.56 -16.35
CA VAL A 45 9.75 4.92 -16.89
C VAL A 45 10.03 5.90 -15.77
N ALA A 46 11.05 6.73 -15.93
CA ALA A 46 11.38 7.79 -14.99
C ALA A 46 10.68 9.10 -15.38
N PHE A 47 10.22 9.84 -14.38
CA PHE A 47 9.67 11.20 -14.54
C PHE A 47 9.91 12.01 -13.26
N ASP A 48 9.86 13.34 -13.40
CA ASP A 48 10.09 14.24 -12.26
C ASP A 48 8.80 14.43 -11.43
N ALA A 49 8.98 14.54 -10.13
CA ALA A 49 7.95 14.92 -9.18
C ALA A 49 8.51 15.81 -8.07
N THR A 50 7.65 16.61 -7.46
CA THR A 50 7.99 17.46 -6.32
C THR A 50 7.40 16.88 -5.04
N ILE A 51 8.21 16.75 -3.99
CA ILE A 51 7.72 16.28 -2.70
C ILE A 51 6.87 17.37 -2.04
N ARG A 52 5.59 17.10 -1.82
CA ARG A 52 4.67 18.04 -1.16
C ARG A 52 4.61 17.85 0.35
N SER A 53 4.58 16.61 0.81
CA SER A 53 4.53 16.29 2.23
C SER A 53 5.05 14.87 2.49
N ALA A 54 5.37 14.61 3.74
CA ALA A 54 5.81 13.31 4.21
C ALA A 54 5.00 12.95 5.46
N HIS A 55 4.45 11.74 5.50
CA HIS A 55 3.72 11.20 6.64
C HIS A 55 4.40 9.94 7.11
N TRP A 56 4.80 9.93 8.38
CA TRP A 56 5.37 8.75 9.01
C TRP A 56 4.26 7.75 9.34
N GLY A 57 4.36 6.50 8.87
CA GLY A 57 3.35 5.48 9.15
C GLY A 57 3.92 4.06 9.04
N GLN A 58 3.60 3.20 10.01
CA GLN A 58 3.93 1.76 10.00
C GLN A 58 5.41 1.43 9.67
N GLY A 59 6.35 2.29 10.09
CA GLY A 59 7.79 2.07 9.90
C GLY A 59 8.35 2.51 8.54
N ARG A 60 7.52 3.09 7.66
CA ARG A 60 7.94 3.68 6.38
C ARG A 60 7.45 5.12 6.27
N ILE A 61 8.04 5.90 5.36
CA ILE A 61 7.66 7.29 5.13
C ILE A 61 6.82 7.36 3.87
N ASN A 62 5.56 7.76 4.01
CA ASN A 62 4.65 7.98 2.88
C ASN A 62 4.82 9.41 2.38
N TYR A 63 5.35 9.55 1.18
CA TYR A 63 5.52 10.83 0.51
C TYR A 63 4.33 11.13 -0.40
N VAL A 64 3.76 12.33 -0.26
CA VAL A 64 2.84 12.90 -1.26
C VAL A 64 3.69 13.64 -2.27
N LEU A 65 3.61 13.21 -3.52
CA LEU A 65 4.35 13.75 -4.64
C LEU A 65 3.39 14.50 -5.56
N LEU A 66 3.82 15.64 -6.09
CA LEU A 66 3.13 16.36 -7.15
C LEU A 66 3.90 16.18 -8.46
N LEU A 67 3.22 15.71 -9.50
CA LEU A 67 3.79 15.55 -10.83
C LEU A 67 3.69 16.86 -11.59
N ASP A 68 4.48 16.97 -12.65
CA ASP A 68 4.50 18.15 -13.53
C ASP A 68 3.13 18.39 -14.22
N ASP A 69 2.30 17.35 -14.38
CA ASP A 69 0.93 17.45 -14.91
C ASP A 69 -0.10 17.93 -13.87
N GLY A 70 0.35 18.20 -12.64
CA GLY A 70 -0.48 18.62 -11.51
C GLY A 70 -1.17 17.47 -10.77
N SER A 71 -1.00 16.22 -11.21
CA SER A 71 -1.50 15.05 -10.48
C SER A 71 -0.69 14.78 -9.21
N SER A 72 -1.24 13.95 -8.32
CA SER A 72 -0.57 13.57 -7.08
C SER A 72 -0.44 12.07 -6.94
N LEU A 73 0.69 11.63 -6.39
CA LEU A 73 0.99 10.23 -6.10
C LEU A 73 1.40 10.07 -4.65
N LEU A 74 1.10 8.88 -4.10
CA LEU A 74 1.60 8.43 -2.81
C LEU A 74 2.63 7.35 -3.06
N VAL A 75 3.83 7.55 -2.52
CA VAL A 75 4.94 6.59 -2.63
C VAL A 75 5.59 6.46 -1.26
N ASP A 76 5.80 5.23 -0.82
CA ASP A 76 6.51 4.91 0.39
C ASP A 76 8.00 4.66 0.12
N ASP A 77 8.84 5.25 0.97
CA ASP A 77 10.29 4.98 0.99
C ASP A 77 10.77 4.91 2.43
N ASP A 78 11.87 4.21 2.63
CA ASP A 78 12.56 4.10 3.91
C ASP A 78 13.62 5.21 4.06
N ARG A 79 14.00 5.83 2.93
CA ARG A 79 14.94 6.95 2.87
C ARG A 79 14.26 8.29 3.13
N LEU A 80 14.98 9.18 3.81
CA LEU A 80 14.55 10.55 4.04
C LEU A 80 14.79 11.40 2.80
N HIS A 81 13.72 12.00 2.29
CA HIS A 81 13.74 12.99 1.23
C HIS A 81 13.29 14.38 1.72
N VAL A 82 13.82 15.42 1.10
CA VAL A 82 13.56 16.82 1.48
C VAL A 82 12.20 17.28 0.91
N ILE A 83 11.32 17.78 1.77
CA ILE A 83 10.04 18.34 1.34
C ILE A 83 10.29 19.58 0.47
N GLY A 84 9.60 19.67 -0.66
CA GLY A 84 9.75 20.72 -1.67
C GLY A 84 10.85 20.46 -2.70
N SER A 85 11.64 19.39 -2.56
CA SER A 85 12.63 19.03 -3.58
C SER A 85 11.96 18.43 -4.81
N ARG A 86 12.60 18.66 -5.97
CA ARG A 86 12.28 17.96 -7.22
C ARG A 86 13.14 16.70 -7.32
N ILE A 87 12.51 15.57 -7.57
CA ILE A 87 13.12 14.24 -7.57
C ILE A 87 12.64 13.44 -8.77
N GLY A 88 13.45 12.48 -9.21
CA GLY A 88 13.01 11.46 -10.16
C GLY A 88 12.22 10.36 -9.45
N ILE A 89 11.14 9.90 -10.08
CA ILE A 89 10.32 8.76 -9.67
C ILE A 89 10.25 7.76 -10.80
N GLU A 90 10.29 6.48 -10.47
CA GLU A 90 10.14 5.38 -11.41
C GLU A 90 8.72 4.83 -11.37
N ARG A 91 8.06 4.80 -12.52
CA ARG A 91 6.90 3.93 -12.77
C ARG A 91 7.40 2.59 -13.29
N VAL A 92 7.23 1.56 -12.48
CA VAL A 92 7.53 0.17 -12.82
C VAL A 92 6.26 -0.48 -13.34
N ILE A 93 6.31 -0.98 -14.58
CA ILE A 93 5.23 -1.72 -15.21
C ILE A 93 5.70 -3.17 -15.32
N ARG A 94 4.90 -4.09 -14.79
CA ARG A 94 5.18 -5.54 -14.82
C ARG A 94 4.44 -6.22 -15.96
N GLU A 95 4.86 -7.42 -16.31
CA GLU A 95 4.26 -8.20 -17.41
C GLU A 95 2.78 -8.51 -17.19
N ASN A 96 2.38 -8.74 -15.94
CA ASN A 96 0.99 -8.94 -15.57
C ASN A 96 0.13 -7.66 -15.59
N GLY A 97 0.69 -6.52 -16.03
CA GLY A 97 0.02 -5.23 -16.11
C GLY A 97 0.00 -4.45 -14.79
N PHE A 98 0.55 -4.99 -13.70
CA PHE A 98 0.66 -4.27 -12.43
C PHE A 98 1.61 -3.07 -12.58
N ILE A 99 1.17 -1.92 -12.05
CA ILE A 99 1.92 -0.67 -12.07
C ILE A 99 2.22 -0.28 -10.63
N SER A 100 3.49 -0.03 -10.33
CA SER A 100 3.94 0.50 -9.05
C SER A 100 4.84 1.72 -9.26
N TYR A 101 4.87 2.60 -8.27
CA TYR A 101 5.74 3.76 -8.26
C TYR A 101 6.77 3.59 -7.14
N ARG A 102 8.02 3.95 -7.41
CA ARG A 102 9.10 3.91 -6.43
C ARG A 102 10.11 5.01 -6.69
N PHE A 103 10.88 5.34 -5.66
CA PHE A 103 12.09 6.12 -5.84
C PHE A 103 13.15 5.26 -6.57
N PRO A 104 13.97 5.85 -7.45
CA PRO A 104 15.09 5.15 -8.06
C PRO A 104 16.06 4.67 -6.98
N GLU A 105 16.68 3.51 -7.19
CA GLU A 105 17.64 2.91 -6.24
C GLU A 105 18.89 3.78 -6.08
#